data_AF-A0A9P1C3U9-F1
#
_entry.id   AF-A0A9P1C3U9-F1
#
_cell.length_a   1.000
_cell.length_b   1.000
_cell.length_c   1.000
_cell.angle_alpha   90.00
_cell.angle_beta   90.00
_cell.angle_gamma   90.00
#
_symmetry.space_group_name_H-M   'P 1'
#
loop_
_entity.id
_entity.type
_entity.pdbx_description
1 polymer ?
#
loop_
_entity_poly.entity_id
_entity_poly.type
_entity_poly.pdbx_seq_one_letter_code
_entity_poly.pdbx_strand_id
1 'polypeptide(L)'
;MGREMQSMKADIAPYLNREWQVELYETPMKSPLDCLFGGVCCCISAAKQRHELLVITGEPYICCAGLCQAGPCGEPQPEIPCLLLEVFLCPQMALSANRFFVQSRFGLMNTATDNTLMAATAWIAMCANYAACFMEMKYCCRDCFQIDLDGPCLEIQLPVREMFVLADLAFLCLNGCMYAQQQVEIDGMQRGHYNGPPQAVLQALPPNLQACMGGAPQQLMMS
;
A
#
# COMPACT_ATOMS: atom_id res chain seq x y z
N MET A 1 25.12 -14.90 -3.84
CA MET A 1 23.71 -15.33 -3.75
C MET A 1 22.84 -14.09 -3.71
N GLY A 2 22.86 -13.31 -4.80
CA GLY A 2 22.04 -12.10 -4.94
C GLY A 2 20.67 -12.55 -5.41
N ARG A 3 19.70 -12.60 -4.51
CA ARG A 3 18.30 -12.65 -4.93
C ARG A 3 18.03 -11.33 -5.64
N GLU A 4 17.85 -11.40 -6.95
CA GLU A 4 17.17 -10.35 -7.70
C GLU A 4 15.89 -10.04 -6.91
N MET A 5 15.83 -8.85 -6.31
CA MET A 5 14.64 -8.37 -5.63
C MET A 5 13.65 -7.93 -6.71
N GLN A 6 13.24 -8.88 -7.55
CA GLN A 6 12.05 -8.73 -8.36
C GLN A 6 10.91 -8.53 -7.37
N SER A 7 10.22 -7.40 -7.52
CA SER A 7 9.07 -7.08 -6.69
C SER A 7 8.04 -8.16 -6.92
N MET A 8 7.60 -8.87 -5.88
CA MET A 8 6.55 -9.90 -5.97
C MET A 8 5.31 -9.40 -6.74
N LYS A 9 5.06 -8.08 -6.70
CA LYS A 9 4.00 -7.42 -7.48
C LYS A 9 4.21 -7.51 -9.00
N ALA A 10 5.46 -7.43 -9.46
CA ALA A 10 5.82 -7.57 -10.87
C ALA A 10 5.64 -9.02 -11.36
N ASP A 11 5.96 -10.00 -10.51
CA ASP A 11 5.86 -11.43 -10.85
C ASP A 11 4.40 -11.87 -11.04
N ILE A 12 3.47 -11.32 -10.23
CA ILE A 12 2.05 -11.64 -10.34
C ILE A 12 1.32 -10.83 -11.41
N ALA A 13 1.84 -9.66 -11.79
CA ALA A 13 1.19 -8.71 -12.71
C ALA A 13 0.65 -9.35 -14.01
N PRO A 14 1.38 -10.23 -14.72
CA PRO A 14 0.88 -10.81 -15.97
C PRO A 14 -0.28 -11.79 -15.79
N TYR A 15 -0.55 -12.23 -14.55
CA TYR A 15 -1.62 -13.18 -14.24
C TYR A 15 -2.91 -12.51 -13.75
N LEU A 16 -2.91 -11.18 -13.61
CA LEU A 16 -4.04 -10.38 -13.19
C LEU A 16 -4.85 -9.95 -14.42
N ASN A 17 -6.10 -10.40 -14.52
CA ASN A 17 -6.93 -10.22 -15.72
C ASN A 17 -8.27 -9.53 -15.45
N ARG A 18 -8.67 -9.39 -14.19
CA ARG A 18 -9.96 -8.80 -13.81
C ARG A 18 -9.84 -7.29 -13.68
N GLU A 19 -10.85 -6.57 -14.18
CA GLU A 19 -10.97 -5.12 -14.03
C GLU A 19 -11.68 -4.75 -12.72
N TRP A 20 -11.44 -3.53 -12.24
CA TRP A 20 -12.14 -2.99 -11.08
C TRP A 20 -13.59 -2.65 -11.44
N GLN A 21 -14.51 -2.90 -10.51
CA GLN A 21 -15.92 -2.48 -10.62
C GLN A 21 -16.07 -0.96 -10.72
N VAL A 22 -15.13 -0.24 -10.10
CA VAL A 22 -15.07 1.21 -10.12
C VAL A 22 -13.64 1.64 -10.43
N GLU A 23 -13.52 2.49 -11.44
CA GLU A 23 -12.26 3.13 -11.79
C GLU A 23 -11.82 4.11 -10.70
N LEU A 24 -10.51 4.21 -10.44
CA LEU A 24 -9.96 4.99 -9.34
C LEU A 24 -10.38 6.47 -9.39
N TYR A 25 -10.48 7.07 -10.58
CA TYR A 25 -10.91 8.47 -10.74
C TYR A 25 -12.42 8.68 -10.49
N GLU A 26 -13.24 7.64 -10.60
CA GLU A 26 -14.68 7.69 -10.33
C GLU A 26 -15.01 7.45 -8.85
N THR A 27 -14.08 6.87 -8.09
CA THR A 27 -14.31 6.52 -6.67
C THR A 27 -14.79 7.67 -5.79
N PRO A 28 -14.30 8.92 -5.91
CA PRO A 28 -14.79 10.01 -5.06
C PRO A 28 -16.26 10.34 -5.29
N MET A 29 -16.79 10.06 -6.49
CA MET A 29 -18.18 10.32 -6.83
C MET A 29 -19.10 9.16 -6.44
N LYS A 30 -18.61 7.92 -6.54
CA LYS A 30 -19.40 6.71 -6.22
C LYS A 30 -19.42 6.39 -4.72
N SER A 31 -18.29 6.56 -4.03
CA SER A 31 -18.13 6.26 -2.61
C SER A 31 -17.39 7.38 -1.86
N PRO A 32 -17.97 8.60 -1.78
CA PRO A 32 -17.31 9.77 -1.19
C PRO A 32 -16.94 9.59 0.29
N LEU A 33 -17.78 8.89 1.07
CA LEU A 33 -17.54 8.67 2.50
C LEU A 33 -16.38 7.72 2.73
N ASP A 34 -16.27 6.66 1.92
CA ASP A 34 -15.13 5.74 1.98
C ASP A 34 -13.86 6.44 1.54
N CYS A 35 -13.92 7.30 0.52
CA CYS A 35 -12.76 8.11 0.13
C CYS A 35 -12.28 9.01 1.28
N LEU A 36 -13.19 9.69 1.96
CA LEU A 36 -12.85 10.56 3.09
C LEU A 36 -12.28 9.75 4.27
N PHE A 37 -12.90 8.61 4.59
CA PHE A 37 -12.47 7.73 5.67
C PHE A 37 -11.08 7.12 5.39
N GLY A 38 -10.87 6.63 4.17
CA GLY A 38 -9.61 6.08 3.70
C GLY A 38 -8.46 7.08 3.74
N GLY A 39 -8.75 8.34 3.37
CA GLY A 39 -7.77 9.42 3.38
C GLY A 39 -7.42 9.88 4.79
N VAL A 40 -8.42 10.32 5.57
CA VAL A 40 -8.22 10.96 6.88
C VAL A 40 -7.79 9.96 7.96
N CYS A 41 -8.36 8.76 7.94
CA CYS A 41 -8.14 7.74 8.97
C CYS A 41 -7.39 6.53 8.41
N CYS A 42 -6.31 6.77 7.64
CA CYS A 42 -5.61 5.75 6.87
C CYS A 42 -5.18 4.51 7.68
N CYS A 43 -4.77 4.67 8.95
CA CYS A 43 -4.38 3.54 9.80
C CYS A 43 -5.59 2.66 10.16
N ILE A 44 -6.71 3.28 10.54
CA ILE A 44 -7.93 2.58 10.98
C ILE A 44 -8.59 1.94 9.76
N SER A 45 -8.67 2.67 8.65
CA SER A 45 -9.24 2.17 7.40
C SER A 45 -8.42 0.98 6.86
N ALA A 46 -7.08 1.05 6.90
CA ALA A 46 -6.22 -0.07 6.53
C ALA A 46 -6.42 -1.30 7.44
N ALA A 47 -6.56 -1.11 8.74
CA ALA A 47 -6.80 -2.22 9.68
C ALA A 47 -8.16 -2.88 9.43
N LYS A 48 -9.24 -2.07 9.32
CA LYS A 48 -10.59 -2.55 8.99
C LYS A 48 -10.58 -3.38 7.70
N GLN A 49 -9.97 -2.83 6.66
CA GLN A 49 -9.92 -3.48 5.35
C GLN A 49 -9.14 -4.79 5.38
N ARG A 50 -8.02 -4.85 6.11
CA ARG A 50 -7.25 -6.08 6.23
C ARG A 50 -8.04 -7.14 7.00
N HIS A 51 -8.71 -6.78 8.09
CA HIS A 51 -9.57 -7.69 8.83
C HIS A 51 -10.66 -8.29 7.92
N GLU A 52 -11.38 -7.45 7.17
CA GLU A 52 -12.42 -7.90 6.23
C GLU A 52 -11.86 -8.86 5.17
N LEU A 53 -10.67 -8.59 4.63
CA LEU A 53 -10.03 -9.48 3.67
C LEU A 53 -9.68 -10.84 4.26
N LEU A 54 -9.14 -10.88 5.49
CA LEU A 54 -8.83 -12.14 6.18
C LEU A 54 -10.08 -12.96 6.47
N VAL A 55 -11.18 -12.30 6.84
CA VAL A 55 -12.47 -12.97 7.05
C VAL A 55 -13.01 -13.57 5.75
N ILE A 56 -12.87 -12.86 4.62
CA ILE A 56 -13.33 -13.34 3.31
C ILE A 56 -12.49 -14.52 2.81
N THR A 57 -11.16 -14.45 2.93
CA THR A 57 -10.28 -15.49 2.38
C THR A 57 -10.04 -16.64 3.35
N GLY A 58 -10.26 -16.45 4.65
CA GLY A 58 -9.97 -17.44 5.69
C GLY A 58 -8.48 -17.69 5.92
N GLU A 59 -7.61 -16.80 5.41
CA GLU A 59 -6.16 -16.92 5.54
C GLU A 59 -5.67 -16.41 6.91
N PRO A 60 -4.58 -16.97 7.46
CA PRO A 60 -3.96 -16.42 8.64
C PRO A 60 -3.35 -15.04 8.37
N TYR A 61 -3.28 -14.20 9.40
CA TYR A 61 -2.60 -12.92 9.29
C TYR A 61 -1.09 -13.09 9.09
N ILE A 62 -0.54 -12.37 8.11
CA ILE A 62 0.89 -12.24 7.84
C ILE A 62 1.22 -10.76 7.68
N CYS A 63 2.28 -10.31 8.36
CA CYS A 63 2.72 -8.92 8.35
C CYS A 63 2.99 -8.43 6.91
N CYS A 64 2.47 -7.26 6.58
CA CYS A 64 2.54 -6.62 5.27
C CYS A 64 2.11 -7.54 4.12
N ALA A 65 1.15 -8.46 4.37
CA ALA A 65 0.70 -9.46 3.40
C ALA A 65 1.84 -10.34 2.83
N GLY A 66 2.93 -10.49 3.59
CA GLY A 66 4.13 -11.23 3.18
C GLY A 66 5.02 -10.49 2.18
N LEU A 67 4.77 -9.21 1.90
CA LEU A 67 5.71 -8.36 1.16
C LEU A 67 7.02 -8.17 1.94
N CYS A 68 6.97 -8.23 3.26
CA CYS A 68 8.14 -8.29 4.13
C CYS A 68 8.43 -9.73 4.54
N GLN A 69 9.37 -10.39 3.87
CA GLN A 69 9.76 -11.78 4.17
C GLN A 69 10.89 -11.89 5.21
N ALA A 70 11.25 -10.78 5.87
CA ALA A 70 12.34 -10.76 6.81
C ALA A 70 11.88 -11.24 8.20
N GLY A 71 12.51 -12.30 8.69
CA GLY A 71 12.29 -12.81 10.05
C GLY A 71 10.83 -13.21 10.32
N PRO A 72 10.29 -12.94 11.53
CA PRO A 72 8.96 -13.41 11.93
C PRO A 72 7.81 -12.78 11.12
N CYS A 73 8.08 -11.73 10.33
CA CYS A 73 7.07 -11.08 9.49
C CYS A 73 6.62 -11.94 8.30
N GLY A 74 7.42 -12.95 7.90
CA GLY A 74 7.10 -13.86 6.80
C GLY A 74 6.30 -15.09 7.19
N GLU A 75 5.98 -15.24 8.49
CA GLU A 75 5.26 -16.37 9.07
C GLU A 75 3.87 -15.93 9.56
N PRO A 76 2.91 -16.88 9.71
CA PRO A 76 1.63 -16.61 10.36
C PRO A 76 1.80 -16.03 11.76
N GLN A 77 1.16 -14.89 12.03
CA GLN A 77 1.18 -14.20 13.32
C GLN A 77 -0.27 -13.99 13.81
N PRO A 78 -0.49 -13.78 15.13
CA PRO A 78 -1.78 -13.36 15.62
C PRO A 78 -2.18 -12.01 15.00
N GLU A 79 -3.43 -11.90 14.54
CA GLU A 79 -3.93 -10.67 13.90
C GLU A 79 -3.79 -9.46 14.83
N ILE A 80 -4.25 -9.58 16.07
CA ILE A 80 -4.09 -8.56 17.11
C ILE A 80 -3.01 -9.06 18.09
N PRO A 81 -1.98 -8.26 18.42
CA PRO A 81 -1.81 -6.82 18.14
C PRO A 81 -1.02 -6.49 16.86
N CYS A 82 -0.57 -7.47 16.09
CA CYS A 82 0.38 -7.26 15.01
C CYS A 82 -0.17 -6.37 13.87
N LEU A 83 -1.45 -6.51 13.51
CA LEU A 83 -2.12 -5.68 12.51
C LEU A 83 -2.16 -4.22 12.95
N LEU A 84 -2.45 -3.96 14.22
CA LEU A 84 -2.45 -2.60 14.78
C LEU A 84 -1.04 -2.01 14.70
N LEU A 85 -0.02 -2.77 15.10
CA LEU A 85 1.37 -2.33 14.99
C LEU A 85 1.77 -2.05 13.53
N GLU A 86 1.36 -2.89 12.57
CA GLU A 86 1.63 -2.67 11.15
C GLU A 86 1.07 -1.33 10.65
N VAL A 87 -0.20 -1.05 10.95
CA VAL A 87 -0.85 0.19 10.46
C VAL A 87 -0.33 1.44 11.15
N PHE A 88 0.15 1.36 12.40
CA PHE A 88 0.69 2.52 13.11
C PHE A 88 2.18 2.78 12.83
N LEU A 89 2.99 1.73 12.72
CA LEU A 89 4.44 1.87 12.51
C LEU A 89 4.81 1.98 11.04
N CYS A 90 4.04 1.32 10.16
CA CYS A 90 4.32 1.24 8.73
C CYS A 90 3.05 1.44 7.88
N PRO A 91 2.27 2.53 8.07
CA PRO A 91 0.97 2.73 7.40
C PRO A 91 1.06 2.60 5.88
N GLN A 92 2.14 3.12 5.28
CA GLN A 92 2.32 3.07 3.84
C GLN A 92 2.56 1.64 3.32
N MET A 93 3.28 0.81 4.09
CA MET A 93 3.42 -0.61 3.76
C MET A 93 2.11 -1.35 3.98
N ALA A 94 1.35 -1.02 5.02
CA ALA A 94 0.05 -1.62 5.29
C ALA A 94 -0.94 -1.39 4.14
N LEU A 95 -1.04 -0.16 3.64
CA LEU A 95 -1.88 0.21 2.49
C LEU A 95 -1.43 -0.50 1.21
N SER A 96 -0.11 -0.50 0.95
CA SER A 96 0.49 -1.20 -0.20
C SER A 96 0.26 -2.71 -0.14
N ALA A 97 0.26 -3.28 1.06
CA ALA A 97 -0.01 -4.68 1.34
C ALA A 97 -1.50 -5.02 1.18
N ASN A 98 -2.42 -4.16 1.64
CA ASN A 98 -3.85 -4.33 1.38
C ASN A 98 -4.15 -4.33 -0.12
N ARG A 99 -3.56 -3.39 -0.88
CA ARG A 99 -3.70 -3.38 -2.34
C ARG A 99 -3.18 -4.67 -2.96
N PHE A 100 -1.99 -5.10 -2.56
CA PHE A 100 -1.43 -6.36 -3.04
C PHE A 100 -2.33 -7.56 -2.73
N PHE A 101 -2.88 -7.61 -1.53
CA PHE A 101 -3.78 -8.67 -1.09
C PHE A 101 -5.03 -8.72 -1.99
N VAL A 102 -5.71 -7.59 -2.17
CA VAL A 102 -6.87 -7.47 -3.07
C VAL A 102 -6.54 -7.92 -4.50
N GLN A 103 -5.42 -7.44 -5.05
CA GLN A 103 -5.00 -7.77 -6.41
C GLN A 103 -4.71 -9.26 -6.59
N SER A 104 -3.90 -9.83 -5.70
CA SER A 104 -3.51 -11.24 -5.78
C SER A 104 -4.67 -12.20 -5.51
N ARG A 105 -5.59 -11.85 -4.59
CA ARG A 105 -6.71 -12.72 -4.22
C ARG A 105 -7.91 -12.62 -5.15
N PHE A 106 -8.19 -11.43 -5.69
CA PHE A 106 -9.32 -11.22 -6.60
C PHE A 106 -8.93 -11.14 -8.07
N GLY A 107 -7.63 -11.26 -8.38
CA GLY A 107 -7.10 -11.26 -9.76
C GLY A 107 -7.17 -9.90 -10.46
N LEU A 108 -7.15 -8.80 -9.70
CA LEU A 108 -7.39 -7.45 -10.18
C LEU A 108 -6.12 -6.78 -10.71
N MET A 109 -6.15 -6.29 -11.95
CA MET A 109 -5.03 -5.57 -12.56
C MET A 109 -5.05 -4.07 -12.26
N ASN A 110 -3.88 -3.44 -12.19
CA ASN A 110 -3.82 -1.97 -12.15
C ASN A 110 -4.21 -1.40 -13.52
N THR A 111 -5.02 -0.36 -13.52
CA THR A 111 -5.27 0.41 -14.75
C THR A 111 -4.09 1.34 -15.05
N ALA A 112 -4.00 1.85 -16.29
CA ALA A 112 -2.99 2.84 -16.64
C ALA A 112 -3.10 4.10 -15.74
N THR A 113 -4.34 4.52 -15.47
CA THR A 113 -4.66 5.64 -14.58
C THR A 113 -4.17 5.39 -13.16
N ASP A 114 -4.37 4.19 -12.61
CA ASP A 114 -3.86 3.82 -11.28
C ASP A 114 -2.34 4.00 -11.19
N ASN A 115 -1.62 3.49 -12.18
CA ASN A 115 -0.17 3.58 -12.24
C ASN A 115 0.30 5.03 -12.37
N THR A 116 -0.37 5.85 -13.17
CA THR A 116 -0.04 7.27 -13.31
C THR A 116 -0.29 8.05 -12.01
N LEU A 117 -1.42 7.83 -11.32
CA LEU A 117 -1.72 8.52 -10.06
C LEU A 117 -0.77 8.11 -8.92
N MET A 118 -0.50 6.81 -8.79
CA MET A 118 0.48 6.32 -7.82
C MET A 118 1.89 6.87 -8.12
N ALA A 119 2.30 6.87 -9.39
CA ALA A 119 3.58 7.46 -9.79
C ALA A 119 3.62 8.96 -9.48
N ALA A 120 2.61 9.73 -9.88
CA ALA A 120 2.57 11.17 -9.65
C ALA A 120 2.69 11.52 -8.16
N THR A 121 1.98 10.79 -7.30
CA THR A 121 2.06 11.00 -5.84
C THR A 121 3.45 10.65 -5.30
N ALA A 122 4.05 9.55 -5.78
CA ALA A 122 5.43 9.19 -5.42
C ALA A 122 6.45 10.25 -5.89
N TRP A 123 6.28 10.81 -7.09
CA TRP A 123 7.12 11.89 -7.61
C TRP A 123 7.02 13.15 -6.75
N ILE A 124 5.81 13.57 -6.35
CA ILE A 124 5.60 14.75 -5.48
C ILE A 124 6.31 14.53 -4.13
N ALA A 125 6.11 13.36 -3.51
CA ALA A 125 6.77 13.03 -2.24
C ALA A 125 8.29 12.97 -2.37
N MET A 126 8.81 12.41 -3.46
CA MET A 126 10.24 12.37 -3.75
C MET A 126 10.82 13.78 -3.91
N CYS A 127 10.15 14.66 -4.65
CA CYS A 127 10.55 16.06 -4.81
C CYS A 127 10.59 16.80 -3.47
N ALA A 128 9.58 16.61 -2.61
CA ALA A 128 9.54 17.22 -1.28
C ALA A 128 10.71 16.75 -0.39
N ASN A 129 10.99 15.44 -0.38
CA ASN A 129 12.09 14.87 0.40
C ASN A 129 13.47 15.32 -0.10
N TYR A 130 13.68 15.38 -1.43
CA TYR A 130 14.93 15.91 -1.97
C TYR A 130 15.11 17.40 -1.63
N ALA A 131 14.05 18.21 -1.78
CA ALA A 131 14.09 19.62 -1.42
C ALA A 131 14.46 19.82 0.06
N ALA A 132 13.88 19.02 0.96
CA ALA A 132 14.21 19.03 2.38
C ALA A 132 15.68 18.66 2.63
N CYS A 133 16.16 17.57 2.02
CA CYS A 133 17.54 17.11 2.15
C CYS A 133 18.56 18.16 1.67
N PHE A 134 18.30 18.83 0.54
CA PHE A 134 19.16 19.91 0.06
C PHE A 134 19.19 21.11 1.02
N MET A 135 18.04 21.49 1.59
CA MET A 135 17.99 22.59 2.55
C MET A 135 18.71 22.23 3.85
N GLU A 136 18.49 21.04 4.39
CA GLU A 136 19.20 20.57 5.60
C GLU A 136 20.71 20.46 5.38
N MET A 137 21.14 19.99 4.21
CA MET A 137 22.56 19.96 3.84
C MET A 137 23.16 21.36 3.81
N LYS A 138 22.46 22.34 3.21
CA LYS A 138 22.91 23.75 3.21
C LYS A 138 23.11 24.29 4.62
N TYR A 139 22.13 24.09 5.51
CA TYR A 139 22.24 24.53 6.91
C TYR A 139 23.39 23.83 7.64
N CYS A 140 23.54 22.52 7.48
CA CYS A 140 24.62 21.76 8.09
C CYS A 140 26.01 22.21 7.61
N CYS A 141 26.19 22.47 6.31
CA CYS A 141 27.47 22.95 5.77
C CYS A 141 27.84 24.35 6.26
N ARG A 142 26.86 25.25 6.37
CA ARG A 142 27.05 26.59 6.90
C ARG A 142 27.44 26.57 8.38
N ASP A 143 26.70 25.82 9.20
CA ASP A 143 26.85 25.84 10.66
C ASP A 143 28.01 24.96 11.16
N CYS A 144 28.23 23.78 10.55
CA CYS A 144 29.27 22.85 10.99
C CYS A 144 30.63 23.08 10.32
N PHE A 145 30.63 23.47 9.04
CA PHE A 145 31.85 23.51 8.22
C PHE A 145 32.26 24.93 7.79
N GLN A 146 31.43 25.95 8.07
CA GLN A 146 31.64 27.34 7.60
C GLN A 146 31.84 27.43 6.08
N ILE A 147 31.32 26.44 5.34
CA ILE A 147 31.34 26.42 3.88
C ILE A 147 30.03 27.04 3.43
N ASP A 148 30.13 28.21 2.82
CA ASP A 148 29.00 28.82 2.18
C ASP A 148 28.72 28.13 0.84
N LEU A 149 27.63 27.37 0.79
CA LEU A 149 27.14 26.72 -0.42
C LEU A 149 26.33 27.69 -1.29
N ASP A 150 26.13 28.93 -0.85
CA ASP A 150 25.48 29.97 -1.63
C ASP A 150 26.47 30.53 -2.67
N GLY A 151 26.62 29.78 -3.77
CA GLY A 151 27.23 30.31 -4.98
C GLY A 151 26.33 31.38 -5.62
N PRO A 152 26.87 32.21 -6.54
CA PRO A 152 26.15 33.31 -7.20
C PRO A 152 24.93 32.88 -8.04
N CYS A 153 24.63 31.58 -8.10
CA CYS A 153 23.57 30.97 -8.90
C CYS A 153 22.48 30.27 -8.06
N LEU A 154 22.57 30.21 -6.72
CA LEU A 154 21.69 29.35 -5.90
C LEU A 154 20.97 30.07 -4.75
N GLU A 155 20.44 31.28 -5.00
CA GLU A 155 19.45 31.95 -4.14
C GLU A 155 18.02 31.38 -4.36
N ILE A 156 17.87 30.05 -4.39
CA ILE A 156 16.54 29.46 -4.48
C ILE A 156 16.00 29.27 -3.07
N GLN A 157 15.09 30.16 -2.67
CA GLN A 157 14.22 29.94 -1.50
C GLN A 157 13.16 28.90 -1.90
N LEU A 158 13.41 27.63 -1.61
CA LEU A 158 12.39 26.59 -1.81
C LEU A 158 11.36 26.63 -0.66
N PRO A 159 10.06 26.69 -0.96
CA PRO A 159 8.99 26.57 0.02
C PRO A 159 8.81 25.10 0.44
N VAL A 160 9.78 24.54 1.17
CA VAL A 160 9.83 23.11 1.54
C VAL A 160 8.59 22.68 2.32
N ARG A 161 8.09 23.54 3.21
CA ARG A 161 6.90 23.26 4.01
C ARG A 161 5.66 23.10 3.13
N GLU A 162 5.49 23.98 2.15
CA GLU A 162 4.39 23.97 1.21
C GLU A 162 4.45 22.73 0.31
N MET A 163 5.65 22.29 -0.06
CA MET A 163 5.85 21.04 -0.80
C MET A 163 5.44 19.80 0.03
N PHE A 164 5.75 19.77 1.33
CA PHE A 164 5.27 18.71 2.22
C PHE A 164 3.74 18.71 2.35
N VAL A 165 3.11 19.88 2.54
CA VAL A 165 1.64 19.98 2.58
C VAL A 165 1.02 19.47 1.29
N LEU A 166 1.60 19.80 0.13
CA LEU A 166 1.14 19.30 -1.16
C LEU A 166 1.30 17.77 -1.27
N ALA A 167 2.43 17.23 -0.82
CA ALA A 167 2.67 15.80 -0.81
C ALA A 167 1.68 15.05 0.10
N ASP A 168 1.43 15.57 1.29
CA ASP A 168 0.48 15.00 2.25
C ASP A 168 -0.95 15.04 1.71
N LEU A 169 -1.36 16.15 1.08
CA LEU A 169 -2.67 16.25 0.44
C LEU A 169 -2.82 15.29 -0.74
N ALA A 170 -1.80 15.18 -1.60
CA ALA A 170 -1.81 14.22 -2.71
C ALA A 170 -1.93 12.78 -2.19
N PHE A 171 -1.21 12.47 -1.12
CA PHE A 171 -1.25 11.17 -0.46
C PHE A 171 -2.61 10.86 0.18
N LEU A 172 -3.19 11.83 0.89
CA LEU A 172 -4.54 11.75 1.47
C LEU A 172 -5.58 11.42 0.40
N CYS A 173 -5.58 12.18 -0.70
CA CYS A 173 -6.49 11.98 -1.82
C CYS A 173 -6.32 10.60 -2.46
N LEU A 174 -5.08 10.22 -2.78
CA LEU A 174 -4.80 8.94 -3.42
C LEU A 174 -5.23 7.76 -2.53
N ASN A 175 -4.85 7.77 -1.25
CA ASN A 175 -5.21 6.70 -0.32
C ASN A 175 -6.71 6.58 -0.12
N GLY A 176 -7.41 7.72 -0.04
CA GLY A 176 -8.86 7.75 0.02
C GLY A 176 -9.48 7.03 -1.18
N CYS A 177 -9.11 7.45 -2.39
CA CYS A 177 -9.59 6.82 -3.62
C CYS A 177 -9.26 5.32 -3.70
N MET A 178 -8.03 4.94 -3.36
CA MET A 178 -7.59 3.55 -3.40
C MET A 178 -8.35 2.69 -2.38
N TYR A 179 -8.56 3.21 -1.17
CA TYR A 179 -9.35 2.54 -0.14
C TYR A 179 -10.79 2.32 -0.63
N ALA A 180 -11.45 3.36 -1.15
CA ALA A 180 -12.81 3.26 -1.64
C ALA A 180 -12.94 2.27 -2.82
N GLN A 181 -12.00 2.31 -3.76
CA GLN A 181 -11.93 1.35 -4.88
C GLN A 181 -11.94 -0.09 -4.38
N GLN A 182 -11.08 -0.38 -3.40
CA GLN A 182 -10.93 -1.70 -2.81
C GLN A 182 -12.12 -2.08 -1.95
N GLN A 183 -12.71 -1.14 -1.21
CA GLN A 183 -13.89 -1.40 -0.38
C GLN A 183 -15.08 -1.82 -1.24
N VAL A 184 -15.29 -1.21 -2.41
CA VAL A 184 -16.35 -1.65 -3.35
C VAL A 184 -16.13 -3.09 -3.81
N GLU A 185 -14.88 -3.50 -4.09
CA GLU A 185 -14.57 -4.89 -4.42
C GLU A 185 -14.81 -5.85 -3.25
N ILE A 186 -14.38 -5.47 -2.04
CA ILE A 186 -14.55 -6.25 -0.82
C ILE A 186 -16.04 -6.45 -0.54
N ASP A 187 -16.84 -5.39 -0.57
CA ASP A 187 -18.29 -5.46 -0.38
C ASP A 187 -18.96 -6.33 -1.46
N GLY A 188 -18.46 -6.24 -2.70
CA GLY A 188 -18.90 -7.11 -3.80
C GLY A 188 -18.60 -8.59 -3.54
N MET A 189 -17.41 -8.90 -3.01
CA MET A 189 -17.01 -10.27 -2.68
C MET A 189 -17.71 -10.82 -1.43
N GLN A 190 -18.08 -9.98 -0.47
CA GLN A 190 -18.90 -10.38 0.69
C GLN A 190 -20.33 -10.75 0.28
N ARG A 191 -20.89 -10.05 -0.71
CA ARG A 191 -22.21 -10.37 -1.29
C ARG A 191 -22.12 -11.55 -2.26
N GLY A 192 -21.02 -11.65 -2.99
CA GLY A 192 -20.68 -12.78 -3.85
C GLY A 192 -20.15 -13.98 -3.07
N HIS A 193 -19.87 -15.06 -3.76
CA HIS A 193 -19.15 -16.19 -3.20
C HIS A 193 -17.69 -16.11 -3.65
N TYR A 194 -16.76 -15.97 -2.71
CA TYR A 194 -15.32 -16.02 -3.00
C TYR A 194 -14.91 -17.47 -3.32
N ASN A 195 -14.38 -17.69 -4.52
CA ASN A 195 -14.01 -19.03 -5.00
C ASN A 195 -12.51 -19.35 -4.86
N GLY A 196 -11.79 -18.57 -4.05
CA GLY A 196 -10.33 -18.68 -3.89
C GLY A 196 -9.54 -17.85 -4.91
N PRO A 197 -8.20 -17.76 -4.72
CA PRO A 197 -7.34 -16.96 -5.58
C PRO A 197 -7.18 -17.61 -6.97
N PRO A 198 -6.92 -16.81 -8.03
CA PRO A 198 -6.62 -17.35 -9.35
C PRO A 198 -5.40 -18.28 -9.30
N GLN A 199 -5.53 -19.47 -9.89
CA GLN A 199 -4.52 -20.52 -9.68
C GLN A 199 -3.15 -20.18 -10.29
N ALA A 200 -3.14 -19.39 -11.36
CA ALA A 200 -1.91 -18.86 -11.96
C ALA A 200 -1.17 -17.89 -11.01
N VAL A 201 -1.91 -17.09 -10.23
CA VAL A 201 -1.33 -16.19 -9.24
C VAL A 201 -0.76 -16.99 -8.08
N LEU A 202 -1.46 -18.03 -7.60
CA LEU A 202 -0.95 -18.87 -6.52
C LEU A 202 0.40 -19.50 -6.88
N GLN A 203 0.55 -20.01 -8.10
CA GLN A 203 1.79 -20.62 -8.57
C GLN A 203 2.96 -19.62 -8.69
N ALA A 204 2.68 -18.35 -8.95
CA ALA A 204 3.68 -17.29 -9.04
C ALA A 204 4.13 -16.77 -7.66
N LEU A 205 3.38 -17.05 -6.59
CA LEU A 205 3.70 -16.59 -5.25
C LEU A 205 4.75 -17.48 -4.58
N PRO A 206 5.53 -16.96 -3.61
CA PRO A 206 6.52 -17.78 -2.92
C PRO A 206 5.88 -18.88 -2.05
N PRO A 207 6.59 -20.00 -1.81
CA PRO A 207 6.01 -21.21 -1.21
C PRO A 207 5.37 -21.01 0.17
N ASN A 208 5.91 -20.08 0.97
CA ASN A 208 5.35 -19.75 2.28
C ASN A 208 3.95 -19.14 2.15
N LEU A 209 3.74 -18.27 1.16
CA LEU A 209 2.44 -17.67 0.88
C LEU A 209 1.49 -18.68 0.22
N GLN A 210 2.00 -19.53 -0.67
CA GLN A 210 1.21 -20.62 -1.24
C GLN A 210 0.62 -21.54 -0.15
N ALA A 211 1.42 -21.91 0.85
CA ALA A 211 0.98 -22.75 1.96
C ALA A 211 -0.13 -22.07 2.80
N CYS A 212 -0.04 -20.76 2.99
CA CYS A 212 -1.05 -20.00 3.75
C CYS A 212 -2.37 -19.86 2.98
N MET A 213 -2.31 -19.77 1.65
CA MET A 213 -3.49 -19.72 0.77
C MET A 213 -4.12 -21.08 0.49
N GLY A 214 -3.32 -22.16 0.47
CA GLY A 214 -3.78 -23.52 0.17
C GLY A 214 -4.44 -24.25 1.34
N GLY A 215 -4.56 -23.60 2.51
CA GLY A 215 -4.92 -24.20 3.78
C GLY A 215 -6.29 -23.81 4.37
N ALA A 216 -7.31 -23.48 3.57
CA ALA A 216 -8.68 -23.37 4.10
C ALA A 216 -9.44 -24.69 3.86
N PRO A 217 -10.09 -25.31 4.87
CA PRO A 217 -11.06 -24.61 5.75
C PRO A 217 -11.01 -24.97 7.27
N GLN A 218 -11.67 -24.16 8.12
CA GLN A 218 -12.31 -24.48 9.43
C GLN A 218 -11.79 -23.96 10.80
N GLN A 219 -10.69 -23.20 10.97
CA GLN A 219 -10.23 -22.91 12.35
C GLN A 219 -10.73 -21.62 13.05
N LEU A 220 -11.50 -20.73 12.41
CA LEU A 220 -11.92 -19.47 13.04
C LEU A 220 -13.37 -19.41 13.57
N MET A 221 -14.01 -20.56 13.83
CA MET A 221 -15.26 -20.61 14.63
C MET A 221 -15.04 -20.94 16.12
N MET A 222 -13.80 -21.05 16.61
CA MET A 222 -13.55 -21.34 18.02
C MET A 222 -12.31 -20.63 18.57
N SER A 223 -12.49 -19.38 18.99
CA SER A 223 -11.78 -18.77 20.13
C SER A 223 -12.39 -17.42 20.45
#